data_AF-A0A4U0GFZ3-F1
#
_entry.id   AF-A0A4U0GFZ3-F1
#
_cell.length_a   1.000
_cell.length_b   1.000
_cell.length_c   1.000
_cell.angle_alpha   90.00
_cell.angle_beta   90.00
_cell.angle_gamma   90.00
#
_symmetry.space_group_name_H-M   'P 1'
#
loop_
_entity.id
_entity.type
_entity.pdbx_description
1 polymer ?
#
loop_
_entity_poly.entity_id
_entity_poly.type
_entity_poly.pdbx_seq_one_letter_code
_entity_poly.pdbx_strand_id
1 'polypeptide(L)'
;MPVSGCAAMSTRRWVLSRLAGLVLSCWPVLPAHAGAIEDAATAAGVDPLVVRAIVITESRGHPWTVNVNGEPFFLASKADAVNLIRRIHYEPWMVRVVEPGKKPVRYFFRTEADATEATRELPKKSYSIRKIDDRMIDIGLMQINLHYHGDQMRSLDEAFSPSWNLSYGSKFLASLVARHGSVTTAIGYYNASTAARRAQYSAKVLSTYRRLKNRRS
;
A
#
# COMPACT_ATOMS: atom_id res chain seq x y z
N MET A 1 23.33 11.77 51.47
CA MET A 1 21.95 11.67 52.01
C MET A 1 21.36 13.09 52.00
N PRO A 2 20.06 13.23 51.68
CA PRO A 2 19.60 14.07 50.55
C PRO A 2 18.61 15.18 50.95
N VAL A 3 18.31 16.09 50.03
CA VAL A 3 16.96 16.64 49.71
C VAL A 3 17.07 17.43 48.40
N SER A 4 16.48 16.95 47.31
CA SER A 4 15.10 17.25 46.87
C SER A 4 14.98 18.60 46.15
N GLY A 5 14.76 18.52 44.84
CA GLY A 5 14.40 19.63 43.97
C GLY A 5 13.71 19.07 42.73
N CYS A 6 12.50 18.57 42.93
CA CYS A 6 11.56 18.14 41.90
C CYS A 6 11.20 19.36 41.03
N ALA A 7 11.96 19.59 39.97
CA ALA A 7 11.59 20.52 38.92
C ALA A 7 10.76 19.76 37.90
N ALA A 8 9.46 20.03 37.92
CA ALA A 8 8.47 19.58 36.96
C ALA A 8 9.06 19.58 35.54
N MET A 9 9.20 18.39 34.97
CA MET A 9 9.56 18.20 33.56
C MET A 9 8.42 18.75 32.71
N SER A 10 8.54 20.04 32.41
CA SER A 10 8.21 20.70 31.16
C SER A 10 7.77 19.69 30.09
N THR A 11 6.49 19.78 29.75
CA THR A 11 5.83 19.27 28.55
C THR A 11 6.67 19.55 27.29
N ARG A 12 7.68 18.73 27.03
CA ARG A 12 8.36 18.70 25.73
C ARG A 12 7.36 18.17 24.73
N ARG A 13 6.73 19.10 24.03
CA ARG A 13 5.90 18.87 22.85
C ARG A 13 6.82 18.24 21.81
N TRP A 14 6.89 16.92 21.77
CA TRP A 14 7.57 16.19 20.71
C TRP A 14 6.99 16.70 19.40
N VAL A 15 7.84 17.30 18.54
CA VAL A 15 7.47 17.60 17.16
C VAL A 15 7.45 16.27 16.42
N LEU A 16 6.46 15.43 16.76
CA LEU A 16 6.10 14.26 15.99
C LEU A 16 5.39 14.82 14.77
N SER A 17 6.01 14.74 13.60
CA SER A 17 5.34 14.96 12.32
C SER A 17 4.27 13.88 12.15
N ARG A 18 3.09 14.15 12.72
CA ARG A 18 1.89 13.34 12.60
C ARG A 18 1.44 13.38 11.14
N LEU A 19 1.47 12.24 10.46
CA LEU A 19 0.48 12.04 9.42
C LEU A 19 -0.83 11.73 10.16
N ALA A 20 -1.61 12.78 10.40
CA ALA A 20 -2.99 12.62 10.83
C ALA A 20 -3.67 11.78 9.74
N GLY A 21 -4.11 10.57 10.11
CA GLY A 21 -4.94 9.75 9.24
C GLY A 21 -6.22 10.51 8.97
N LEU A 22 -6.24 11.26 7.87
CA LEU A 22 -7.44 11.95 7.44
C LEU A 22 -8.49 10.90 7.07
N VAL A 23 -9.70 11.19 7.52
CA VAL A 23 -10.89 10.37 7.36
C VAL A 23 -11.11 10.02 5.89
N LEU A 24 -11.14 8.72 5.58
CA LEU A 24 -11.88 8.22 4.43
C LEU A 24 -13.19 7.64 4.96
N SER A 25 -14.25 8.42 4.76
CA SER A 25 -15.63 7.94 4.70
C SER A 25 -15.72 6.73 3.76
N CYS A 26 -16.68 5.84 3.99
CA CYS A 26 -17.02 4.76 3.07
C CYS A 26 -17.33 5.34 1.69
N TRP A 27 -16.32 5.44 0.83
CA TRP A 27 -16.55 5.70 -0.58
C TRP A 27 -16.83 4.37 -1.28
N PRO A 28 -17.89 4.29 -2.09
CA PRO A 28 -18.00 3.21 -3.05
C PRO A 28 -16.88 3.46 -4.08
N VAL A 29 -15.73 2.83 -3.86
CA VAL A 29 -14.63 2.93 -4.79
C VAL A 29 -15.00 2.11 -6.02
N LEU A 30 -15.01 2.76 -7.18
CA LEU A 30 -14.94 2.27 -8.57
C LEU A 30 -15.54 3.21 -9.65
N PRO A 31 -16.21 4.36 -9.39
CA PRO A 31 -16.66 5.22 -10.49
C PRO A 31 -15.50 5.92 -11.22
N ALA A 32 -14.52 6.45 -10.50
CA ALA A 32 -13.58 7.44 -11.06
C ALA A 32 -12.59 6.88 -12.10
N HIS A 33 -12.34 5.57 -12.12
CA HIS A 33 -11.34 4.95 -13.00
C HIS A 33 -11.87 3.78 -13.82
N ALA A 34 -13.19 3.59 -13.88
CA ALA A 34 -13.79 2.49 -14.63
C ALA A 34 -13.36 2.50 -16.10
N GLY A 35 -13.41 3.65 -16.78
CA GLY A 35 -12.97 3.78 -18.18
C GLY A 35 -11.49 3.43 -18.36
N ALA A 36 -10.61 4.02 -17.55
CA ALA A 36 -9.18 3.76 -17.62
C ALA A 36 -8.80 2.29 -17.39
N ILE A 37 -9.56 1.56 -16.55
CA ILE A 37 -9.39 0.12 -16.37
C ILE A 37 -9.74 -0.64 -17.65
N GLU A 38 -10.88 -0.32 -18.27
CA GLU A 38 -11.33 -0.97 -19.51
C GLU A 38 -10.36 -0.69 -20.66
N ASP A 39 -9.89 0.55 -20.79
CA ASP A 39 -8.94 0.97 -21.82
C ASP A 39 -7.61 0.23 -21.68
N ALA A 40 -7.03 0.20 -20.46
CA ALA A 40 -5.77 -0.45 -20.19
C ALA A 40 -5.84 -1.98 -20.38
N ALA A 41 -6.94 -2.60 -19.93
CA ALA A 41 -7.16 -4.03 -20.07
C ALA A 41 -7.32 -4.44 -21.54
N THR A 42 -8.16 -3.71 -22.29
CA THR A 42 -8.39 -3.92 -23.72
C THR A 42 -7.09 -3.77 -24.52
N ALA A 43 -6.33 -2.70 -24.26
CA ALA A 43 -5.05 -2.44 -24.92
C ALA A 43 -4.00 -3.53 -24.66
N ALA A 44 -4.08 -4.21 -23.51
CA ALA A 44 -3.20 -5.33 -23.16
C ALA A 44 -3.75 -6.71 -23.58
N GLY A 45 -4.96 -6.77 -24.13
CA GLY A 45 -5.60 -8.03 -24.53
C GLY A 45 -6.04 -8.91 -23.36
N VAL A 46 -6.36 -8.33 -22.20
CA VAL A 46 -6.85 -9.06 -21.01
C VAL A 46 -8.29 -8.65 -20.67
N ASP A 47 -9.07 -9.56 -20.07
CA ASP A 47 -10.45 -9.28 -19.66
C ASP A 47 -10.51 -8.11 -18.66
N PRO A 48 -11.21 -7.01 -18.97
CA PRO A 48 -11.35 -5.87 -18.06
C PRO A 48 -11.92 -6.22 -16.69
N LEU A 49 -12.77 -7.24 -16.58
CA LEU A 49 -13.29 -7.69 -15.28
C LEU A 49 -12.19 -8.31 -14.42
N VAL A 50 -11.18 -8.94 -15.02
CA VAL A 50 -10.03 -9.48 -14.28
C VAL A 50 -9.17 -8.33 -13.75
N VAL A 51 -8.85 -7.34 -14.59
CA VAL A 51 -8.09 -6.15 -14.16
C VAL A 51 -8.85 -5.40 -13.06
N ARG A 52 -10.16 -5.21 -13.22
CA ARG A 52 -11.02 -4.62 -12.18
C ARG A 52 -10.98 -5.42 -10.88
N ALA A 53 -11.02 -6.76 -10.95
CA ALA A 53 -10.95 -7.62 -9.77
C ALA A 53 -9.60 -7.51 -9.04
N ILE A 54 -8.49 -7.42 -9.79
CA ILE A 54 -7.15 -7.17 -9.23
C ILE A 54 -7.13 -5.81 -8.54
N VAL A 55 -7.54 -4.74 -9.22
CA VAL A 55 -7.55 -3.37 -8.66
C VAL A 55 -8.33 -3.28 -7.34
N ILE A 56 -9.50 -3.92 -7.26
CA ILE A 56 -10.28 -3.98 -6.01
C ILE A 56 -9.55 -4.75 -4.92
N THR A 57 -8.93 -5.88 -5.27
CA THR A 57 -8.24 -6.75 -4.31
C THR A 57 -6.99 -6.06 -3.76
N GLU A 58 -6.29 -5.33 -4.61
CA GLU A 58 -4.99 -4.72 -4.33
C GLU A 58 -5.10 -3.38 -3.61
N SER A 59 -5.91 -2.47 -4.14
CA SER A 59 -5.96 -1.07 -3.69
C SER A 59 -7.35 -0.63 -3.25
N ARG A 60 -8.33 -1.54 -3.29
CA ARG A 60 -9.75 -1.21 -3.22
C ARG A 60 -10.17 -0.22 -4.30
N GLY A 61 -9.38 -0.04 -5.37
CA GLY A 61 -9.57 0.97 -6.41
C GLY A 61 -9.10 2.38 -6.07
N HIS A 62 -8.34 2.56 -4.99
CA HIS A 62 -7.83 3.85 -4.58
C HIS A 62 -6.42 4.09 -5.20
N PRO A 63 -6.24 5.13 -6.04
CA PRO A 63 -5.03 5.27 -6.87
C PRO A 63 -3.78 5.69 -6.10
N TRP A 64 -3.93 6.35 -4.95
CA TRP A 64 -2.80 6.77 -4.11
C TRP A 64 -2.65 5.82 -2.93
N THR A 65 -2.69 4.53 -3.22
CA THR A 65 -2.46 3.47 -2.24
C THR A 65 -0.98 3.08 -2.26
N VAL A 66 -0.38 3.02 -1.08
CA VAL A 66 0.99 2.53 -0.88
C VAL A 66 0.94 1.42 0.14
N ASN A 67 1.45 0.24 -0.20
CA ASN A 67 1.64 -0.83 0.76
C ASN A 67 3.12 -0.89 1.13
N VAL A 68 3.41 -0.90 2.42
CA VAL A 68 4.77 -0.93 2.97
C VAL A 68 4.89 -2.08 3.94
N ASN A 69 5.64 -3.12 3.56
CA ASN A 69 5.81 -4.35 4.35
C ASN A 69 4.46 -4.96 4.79
N GLY A 70 3.44 -4.94 3.93
CA GLY A 70 2.10 -5.46 4.24
C GLY A 70 1.19 -4.48 4.99
N GLU A 71 1.63 -3.25 5.25
CA GLU A 71 0.82 -2.18 5.85
C GLU A 71 0.29 -1.23 4.76
N PRO A 72 -1.02 -1.20 4.50
CA PRO A 72 -1.59 -0.31 3.50
C PRO A 72 -1.79 1.12 4.04
N PHE A 73 -1.43 2.09 3.20
CA PHE A 73 -1.69 3.51 3.35
C PHE A 73 -2.60 3.96 2.20
N PHE A 74 -3.72 4.61 2.54
CA PHE A 74 -4.65 5.20 1.58
C PHE A 74 -4.54 6.72 1.70
N LEU A 75 -3.83 7.37 0.78
CA LEU A 75 -3.45 8.77 0.89
C LEU A 75 -4.46 9.68 0.19
N ALA A 76 -4.68 10.90 0.69
CA ALA A 76 -5.69 11.79 0.12
C ALA A 76 -5.33 12.32 -1.27
N SER A 77 -4.04 12.32 -1.64
CA SER A 77 -3.55 12.84 -2.90
C SER A 77 -2.33 12.10 -3.43
N LYS A 78 -2.02 12.31 -4.71
CA LYS A 78 -0.78 11.84 -5.33
C LYS A 78 0.46 12.39 -4.63
N ALA A 79 0.42 13.68 -4.27
CA ALA A 79 1.54 14.34 -3.60
C ALA A 79 1.83 13.69 -2.24
N ASP A 80 0.78 13.35 -1.48
CA ASP A 80 0.94 12.66 -0.20
C ASP A 80 1.55 11.26 -0.35
N ALA A 81 1.14 10.52 -1.39
CA ALA A 81 1.73 9.21 -1.70
C ALA A 81 3.22 9.31 -2.07
N VAL A 82 3.58 10.26 -2.93
CA VAL A 82 4.99 10.53 -3.29
C VAL A 82 5.79 10.95 -2.06
N ASN A 83 5.23 11.82 -1.22
CA ASN A 83 5.88 12.29 0.00
C ASN A 83 6.09 11.17 1.03
N LEU A 84 5.16 10.21 1.13
CA LEU A 84 5.34 9.03 1.97
C LEU A 84 6.55 8.20 1.51
N ILE A 85 6.68 7.92 0.22
CA ILE A 85 7.83 7.17 -0.32
C ILE A 85 9.15 7.89 -0.03
N ARG A 86 9.18 9.21 -0.29
CA ARG A 86 10.36 10.03 0.03
C ARG A 86 10.68 10.01 1.52
N ARG A 87 9.67 10.11 2.38
CA ARG A 87 9.84 10.06 3.83
C ARG A 87 10.45 8.74 4.27
N ILE A 88 9.93 7.62 3.77
CA ILE A 88 10.43 6.27 4.09
C ILE A 88 11.91 6.13 3.75
N HIS A 89 12.36 6.73 2.66
CA HIS A 89 13.77 6.71 2.26
C HIS A 89 14.69 7.37 3.29
N TYR A 90 14.26 8.48 3.89
CA TYR A 90 15.06 9.22 4.90
C TYR A 90 14.78 8.81 6.35
N GLU A 91 13.58 8.29 6.62
CA GLU A 91 13.06 7.89 7.93
C GLU A 91 12.52 6.45 7.89
N PRO A 92 13.39 5.44 7.73
CA PRO A 92 12.96 4.07 7.48
C PRO A 92 12.45 3.33 8.72
N TRP A 93 12.61 3.90 9.92
CA TRP A 93 12.15 3.27 11.15
C TRP A 93 10.71 3.69 11.45
N MET A 94 9.79 2.74 11.32
CA MET A 94 8.37 3.00 11.56
C MET A 94 7.90 2.42 12.88
N VAL A 95 7.30 3.29 13.69
CA VAL A 95 6.53 2.93 14.88
C VAL A 95 5.06 2.92 14.55
N ARG A 96 4.40 1.77 14.73
CA ARG A 96 2.94 1.63 14.62
C ARG A 96 2.36 1.56 16.02
N VAL A 97 1.55 2.55 16.41
CA VAL A 97 0.87 2.61 17.71
C VAL A 97 -0.60 2.26 17.53
N VAL A 98 -1.11 1.39 18.41
CA VAL A 98 -2.50 0.94 18.48
C VAL A 98 -3.04 1.21 19.87
N GLU A 99 -3.98 2.14 19.96
CA GLU A 99 -4.74 2.38 21.18
C GLU A 99 -6.09 1.66 21.12
N PRO A 100 -6.62 1.17 22.26
CA PRO A 100 -7.94 0.54 22.31
C PRO A 100 -9.02 1.43 21.67
N GLY A 101 -9.82 0.84 20.77
CA GLY A 101 -10.90 1.55 20.09
C GLY A 101 -10.47 2.59 19.04
N LYS A 102 -9.17 2.78 18.80
CA LYS A 102 -8.66 3.76 17.83
C LYS A 102 -7.99 3.09 16.63
N LYS A 103 -7.96 3.82 15.51
CA LYS A 103 -7.19 3.39 14.33
C LYS A 103 -5.69 3.47 14.64
N PRO A 104 -4.87 2.58 14.06
CA PRO A 104 -3.42 2.64 14.21
C PRO A 104 -2.85 3.95 13.68
N VAL A 105 -1.91 4.54 14.43
CA VAL A 105 -1.12 5.70 14.00
C VAL A 105 0.30 5.24 13.67
N ARG A 106 0.89 5.80 12.62
CA ARG A 106 2.23 5.43 12.16
C ARG A 106 3.13 6.66 12.24
N TYR A 107 4.27 6.49 12.89
CA TYR A 107 5.32 7.50 13.03
C TYR A 107 6.60 6.98 12.38
N PHE A 108 7.37 7.87 11.76
CA PHE A 108 8.60 7.52 11.06
C PHE A 108 9.76 8.25 11.71
N PHE A 109 10.90 7.56 11.80
CA PHE A 109 12.10 8.00 12.46
C PHE A 109 13.32 7.68 11.60
N ARG A 110 14.35 8.51 11.73
CA ARG A 110 15.62 8.30 11.03
C ARG A 110 16.38 7.10 11.59
N THR A 111 16.33 6.88 12.89
CA THR A 111 17.08 5.84 13.58
C THR A 111 16.20 4.96 14.47
N GLU A 112 16.66 3.75 14.77
CA GLU A 112 16.02 2.84 15.72
C GLU A 112 16.00 3.42 17.14
N ALA A 113 17.06 4.14 17.51
CA ALA A 113 17.18 4.76 18.81
C ALA A 113 16.09 5.81 19.04
N ASP A 114 15.84 6.67 18.05
CA ASP A 114 14.76 7.68 18.12
C ASP A 114 13.38 7.01 18.19
N ALA A 115 13.17 5.95 17.41
CA ALA A 115 11.93 5.19 17.45
C ALA A 115 11.70 4.53 18.82
N THR A 116 12.76 3.97 19.41
CA THR A 116 12.72 3.32 20.73
C THR A 116 12.43 4.35 21.81
N GLU A 117 13.14 5.47 21.81
CA GLU A 117 12.93 6.56 22.77
C GLU A 117 11.51 7.13 22.68
N ALA A 118 10.97 7.32 21.48
CA ALA A 118 9.60 7.78 21.29
C ALA A 118 8.54 6.83 21.85
N THR A 119 8.88 5.56 22.08
CA THR A 119 7.98 4.53 22.63
C THR A 119 8.23 4.22 24.11
N ARG A 120 9.21 4.86 24.75
CA ARG A 120 9.69 4.51 26.09
C ARG A 120 8.59 4.47 27.16
N GLU A 121 7.66 5.41 27.07
CA GLU A 121 6.55 5.56 28.02
C GLU A 121 5.24 4.90 27.52
N LEU A 122 5.27 4.23 26.37
CA LEU A 122 4.11 3.54 25.82
C LEU A 122 4.00 2.11 26.38
N PRO A 123 2.78 1.59 26.60
CA PRO A 123 2.60 0.18 26.95
C PRO A 123 3.20 -0.75 25.88
N LYS A 124 4.03 -1.73 26.26
CA LYS A 124 4.73 -2.62 25.31
C LYS A 124 3.83 -3.32 24.28
N LYS A 125 2.56 -3.55 24.59
CA LYS A 125 1.57 -4.18 23.68
C LYS A 125 0.86 -3.19 22.75
N SER A 126 1.02 -1.88 22.97
CA SER A 126 0.35 -0.85 22.18
C SER A 126 1.17 -0.38 20.98
N TYR A 127 2.38 -0.90 20.75
CA TYR A 127 3.19 -0.48 19.60
C TYR A 127 4.02 -1.61 19.00
N SER A 128 4.47 -1.39 17.75
CA SER A 128 5.55 -2.14 17.12
C SER A 128 6.52 -1.21 16.43
N ILE A 129 7.82 -1.51 16.53
CA ILE A 129 8.89 -0.82 15.81
C ILE A 129 9.39 -1.76 14.71
N ARG A 130 9.58 -1.24 13.51
CA ARG A 130 10.23 -1.99 12.42
C ARG A 130 10.97 -1.07 11.48
N LYS A 131 12.11 -1.54 10.97
CA LYS A 131 12.74 -0.95 9.80
C LYS A 131 11.96 -1.37 8.57
N ILE A 132 11.64 -0.41 7.71
CA ILE A 132 10.99 -0.64 6.43
C ILE A 132 12.00 -1.30 5.48
N ASP A 133 11.52 -2.30 4.74
CA ASP A 133 12.26 -2.93 3.63
C ASP A 133 11.74 -2.31 2.34
N ASP A 134 12.59 -1.58 1.63
CA ASP A 134 12.24 -0.90 0.37
C ASP A 134 11.85 -1.88 -0.74
N ARG A 135 12.25 -3.15 -0.61
CA ARG A 135 11.83 -4.26 -1.48
C ARG A 135 10.37 -4.64 -1.32
N MET A 136 9.73 -4.20 -0.24
CA MET A 136 8.34 -4.52 0.10
C MET A 136 7.46 -3.28 -0.01
N ILE A 137 7.68 -2.46 -1.04
CA ILE A 137 6.87 -1.29 -1.33
C ILE A 137 6.11 -1.49 -2.64
N ASP A 138 4.78 -1.52 -2.55
CA ASP A 138 3.88 -1.65 -3.69
C ASP A 138 3.01 -0.39 -3.84
N ILE A 139 2.77 0.04 -5.08
CA ILE A 139 2.16 1.34 -5.35
C ILE A 139 0.99 1.29 -6.34
N GLY A 140 0.01 2.15 -6.09
CA GLY A 140 -1.06 2.48 -7.03
C GLY A 140 -2.17 1.44 -7.12
N LEU A 141 -2.98 1.57 -8.17
CA LEU A 141 -4.21 0.80 -8.38
C LEU A 141 -3.95 -0.72 -8.45
N MET A 142 -2.90 -1.12 -9.17
CA MET A 142 -2.53 -2.51 -9.40
C MET A 142 -1.35 -2.97 -8.53
N GLN A 143 -0.98 -2.18 -7.51
CA GLN A 143 0.07 -2.47 -6.52
C GLN A 143 1.37 -2.98 -7.17
N ILE A 144 1.95 -2.15 -8.04
CA ILE A 144 3.21 -2.46 -8.72
C ILE A 144 4.36 -2.32 -7.71
N ASN A 145 5.17 -3.36 -7.57
CA ASN A 145 6.30 -3.36 -6.64
C ASN A 145 7.44 -2.46 -7.15
N LEU A 146 7.86 -1.49 -6.33
CA LEU A 146 8.89 -0.52 -6.70
C LEU A 146 10.28 -1.12 -6.89
N HIS A 147 10.63 -2.17 -6.13
CA HIS A 147 11.96 -2.76 -6.23
C HIS A 147 12.15 -3.58 -7.49
N TYR A 148 11.13 -4.33 -7.90
CA TYR A 148 11.22 -5.18 -9.10
C TYR A 148 10.89 -4.47 -10.41
N HIS A 149 10.19 -3.33 -10.37
CA HIS A 149 9.67 -2.65 -11.57
C HIS A 149 9.95 -1.14 -11.60
N GLY A 150 10.68 -0.61 -10.63
CA GLY A 150 10.94 0.84 -10.52
C GLY A 150 11.77 1.40 -11.67
N ASP A 151 12.58 0.57 -12.33
CA ASP A 151 13.38 0.94 -13.50
C ASP A 151 12.53 1.23 -14.75
N GLN A 152 11.29 0.75 -14.79
CA GLN A 152 10.33 1.03 -15.87
C GLN A 152 9.63 2.38 -15.72
N MET A 153 9.81 3.06 -14.59
CA MET A 153 9.14 4.32 -14.23
C MET A 153 10.09 5.49 -14.43
N ARG A 154 9.63 6.59 -15.05
CA ARG A 154 10.43 7.82 -15.13
C ARG A 154 10.50 8.56 -13.79
N SER A 155 9.44 8.46 -13.00
CA SER A 155 9.33 9.11 -11.69
C SER A 155 8.20 8.51 -10.85
N LEU A 156 8.22 8.76 -9.53
CA LEU A 156 7.11 8.40 -8.65
C LEU A 156 5.80 9.07 -9.07
N ASP A 157 5.86 10.30 -9.60
CA ASP A 157 4.70 11.03 -10.10
C ASP A 157 3.99 10.34 -11.26
N GLU A 158 4.75 9.71 -12.15
CA GLU A 158 4.23 8.88 -13.24
C GLU A 158 3.69 7.56 -12.68
N ALA A 159 4.41 6.95 -11.74
CA ALA A 159 4.06 5.64 -11.20
C ALA A 159 2.72 5.61 -10.46
N PHE A 160 2.34 6.73 -9.82
CA PHE A 160 1.01 6.93 -9.22
C PHE A 160 -0.05 7.48 -10.19
N SER A 161 0.29 7.74 -11.45
CA SER A 161 -0.71 8.06 -12.47
C SER A 161 -1.62 6.85 -12.69
N PRO A 162 -2.96 6.97 -12.57
CA PRO A 162 -3.87 5.86 -12.84
C PRO A 162 -3.66 5.23 -14.22
N SER A 163 -3.44 6.04 -15.26
CA SER A 163 -3.27 5.55 -16.63
C SER A 163 -2.00 4.71 -16.79
N TRP A 164 -0.86 5.19 -16.27
CA TRP A 164 0.41 4.48 -16.33
C TRP A 164 0.34 3.20 -15.50
N ASN A 165 -0.14 3.29 -14.25
CA ASN A 165 -0.19 2.15 -13.33
C ASN A 165 -1.07 1.02 -13.87
N LEU A 166 -2.23 1.36 -14.42
CA LEU A 166 -3.14 0.40 -15.06
C LEU A 166 -2.56 -0.18 -16.34
N SER A 167 -1.95 0.64 -17.20
CA SER A 167 -1.34 0.17 -18.45
C SER A 167 -0.18 -0.80 -18.18
N TYR A 168 0.72 -0.43 -17.27
CA TYR A 168 1.86 -1.25 -16.89
C TYR A 168 1.41 -2.57 -16.24
N GLY A 169 0.53 -2.51 -15.24
CA GLY A 169 0.01 -3.71 -14.58
C GLY A 169 -0.75 -4.65 -15.53
N SER A 170 -1.53 -4.10 -16.46
CA SER A 170 -2.26 -4.90 -17.45
C SER A 170 -1.33 -5.59 -18.45
N LYS A 171 -0.28 -4.90 -18.92
CA LYS A 171 0.77 -5.50 -19.76
C LYS A 171 1.57 -6.57 -19.02
N PHE A 172 1.89 -6.33 -17.76
CA PHE A 172 2.57 -7.33 -16.93
C PHE A 172 1.69 -8.58 -16.76
N LEU A 173 0.40 -8.41 -16.46
CA LEU A 173 -0.55 -9.52 -16.41
C LEU A 173 -0.62 -10.28 -17.74
N ALA A 174 -0.72 -9.58 -18.87
CA ALA A 174 -0.72 -10.20 -20.20
C ALA A 174 0.55 -11.03 -20.46
N SER A 175 1.72 -10.51 -20.03
CA SER A 175 2.99 -11.24 -20.13
C SER A 175 2.99 -12.55 -19.33
N LEU A 176 2.34 -12.55 -18.15
CA LEU A 176 2.18 -13.75 -17.33
C LEU A 176 1.19 -14.74 -17.96
N VAL A 177 0.12 -14.24 -18.60
CA VAL A 177 -0.81 -15.08 -19.37
C VAL A 177 -0.07 -15.78 -20.51
N ALA A 178 0.73 -15.03 -21.29
CA ALA A 178 1.54 -15.60 -22.36
C ALA A 178 2.53 -16.65 -21.85
N ARG A 179 3.14 -16.43 -20.68
CA ARG A 179 4.12 -17.35 -20.08
C ARG A 179 3.50 -18.61 -19.47
N HIS A 180 2.31 -18.50 -18.88
CA HIS A 180 1.71 -19.56 -18.06
C HIS A 180 0.42 -20.16 -18.65
N GLY A 181 -0.01 -19.71 -19.83
CA GLY A 181 -1.07 -20.30 -20.64
C GLY A 181 -2.50 -20.03 -20.18
N SER A 182 -2.72 -19.51 -18.96
CA SER A 182 -4.07 -19.14 -18.51
C SER A 182 -4.08 -17.92 -17.59
N VAL A 183 -5.18 -17.16 -17.65
CA VAL A 183 -5.42 -16.01 -16.77
C VAL A 183 -5.47 -16.41 -15.30
N THR A 184 -6.11 -17.54 -14.98
CA THR A 184 -6.19 -18.05 -13.61
C THR A 184 -4.81 -18.34 -13.01
N THR A 185 -3.93 -18.98 -13.78
CA THR A 185 -2.54 -19.22 -13.37
C THR A 185 -1.78 -17.91 -13.27
N ALA A 186 -1.89 -17.04 -14.27
CA ALA A 186 -1.22 -15.74 -14.31
C ALA A 186 -1.55 -14.86 -13.10
N ILE A 187 -2.81 -14.82 -12.66
CA ILE A 187 -3.23 -14.10 -11.44
C ILE A 187 -2.41 -14.57 -10.23
N GLY A 188 -2.17 -15.87 -10.08
CA GLY A 188 -1.35 -16.38 -8.98
C GLY A 188 0.06 -15.83 -9.02
N TYR A 189 0.70 -15.89 -10.19
CA TYR A 189 2.06 -15.39 -10.40
C TYR A 189 2.18 -13.86 -10.34
N TYR A 190 1.07 -13.13 -10.46
CA TYR A 190 1.07 -11.66 -10.44
C TYR A 190 1.59 -11.09 -9.12
N ASN A 191 1.15 -11.65 -7.99
CA ASN A 191 1.46 -11.10 -6.65
C ASN A 191 2.29 -12.06 -5.76
N ALA A 192 2.46 -13.32 -6.16
CA ALA A 192 3.08 -14.33 -5.30
C ALA A 192 4.08 -15.25 -6.00
N SER A 193 5.24 -15.41 -5.37
CA SER A 193 6.29 -16.33 -5.83
C SER A 193 6.10 -17.77 -5.35
N THR A 194 5.53 -17.99 -4.15
CA THR A 194 5.35 -19.32 -3.56
C THR A 194 3.98 -19.90 -3.89
N ALA A 195 3.92 -21.22 -4.14
CA ALA A 195 2.68 -21.91 -4.54
C ALA A 195 1.51 -21.66 -3.57
N ALA A 196 1.77 -21.70 -2.25
CA ALA A 196 0.74 -21.45 -1.24
C ALA A 196 0.19 -20.01 -1.31
N ARG A 197 1.06 -19.01 -1.45
CA ARG A 197 0.63 -17.60 -1.58
C ARG A 197 -0.11 -17.35 -2.90
N ARG A 198 0.32 -17.99 -4.00
CA ARG A 198 -0.36 -17.94 -5.30
C ARG A 198 -1.81 -18.42 -5.18
N ALA A 199 -2.02 -19.58 -4.54
CA ALA A 199 -3.36 -20.13 -4.35
C ALA A 199 -4.28 -19.19 -3.55
N GLN A 200 -3.76 -18.62 -2.45
CA GLN A 200 -4.51 -17.67 -1.64
C GLN A 200 -4.85 -16.38 -2.40
N TYR A 201 -3.90 -15.85 -3.16
CA TYR A 201 -4.10 -14.64 -3.95
C TYR A 201 -5.11 -14.87 -5.10
N SER A 202 -4.94 -15.93 -5.87
CA SER A 202 -5.89 -16.32 -6.93
C SER A 202 -7.30 -16.49 -6.39
N ALA A 203 -7.48 -17.14 -5.24
CA ALA A 203 -8.80 -17.32 -4.63
C ALA A 203 -9.49 -15.98 -4.31
N LYS A 204 -8.73 -14.99 -3.79
CA LYS A 204 -9.25 -13.64 -3.50
C LYS A 204 -9.69 -12.92 -4.77
N VAL A 205 -8.83 -12.87 -5.80
CA VAL A 205 -9.14 -12.20 -7.06
C VAL A 205 -10.31 -12.86 -7.79
N LEU A 206 -10.34 -14.20 -7.86
CA LEU A 206 -11.43 -14.93 -8.52
C LEU A 206 -12.77 -14.77 -7.79
N SER A 207 -12.76 -14.68 -6.46
CA SER A 207 -13.97 -14.37 -5.69
C SER A 207 -14.54 -12.99 -6.08
N THR A 208 -13.67 -11.98 -6.17
CA THR A 208 -14.05 -10.63 -6.63
C THR A 208 -14.53 -10.65 -8.07
N TYR A 209 -13.84 -11.35 -8.97
CA TYR A 209 -14.21 -11.48 -10.39
C TYR A 209 -15.62 -12.07 -10.56
N ARG A 210 -15.92 -13.19 -9.87
CA ARG A 210 -17.25 -13.83 -9.93
C ARG A 210 -18.35 -12.88 -9.47
N ARG A 211 -18.10 -12.12 -8.41
CA ARG A 211 -19.04 -11.10 -7.92
C ARG A 211 -19.29 -10.00 -8.95
N LEU A 212 -18.26 -9.55 -9.65
CA LEU A 212 -18.39 -8.54 -10.71
C LEU A 212 -19.17 -9.09 -11.91
N LYS A 213 -18.87 -10.32 -12.33
CA LYS A 213 -19.53 -10.99 -13.45
C LYS A 213 -21.03 -11.13 -13.20
N ASN A 214 -21.43 -11.60 -12.00
CA ASN A 214 -22.83 -11.79 -11.63
C ASN A 214 -23.64 -10.47 -11.51
N ARG A 215 -22.99 -9.31 -11.43
CA ARG A 215 -23.66 -8.00 -11.40
C ARG A 215 -23.88 -7.41 -12.79
N ARG A 216 -23.23 -7.96 -13.83
CA ARG A 216 -23.39 -7.57 -15.23
C ARG A 216 -24.43 -8.42 -15.96
N SER A 217 -24.69 -9.63 -15.49
CA SER A 217 -25.74 -10.55 -15.93
C SER A 217 -27.07 -10.24 -15.26
#